data_AF-A0AAU7JQ31-F1
#
_entry.id   AF-A0AAU7JQ31-F1
#
_cell.length_a   1.000
_cell.length_b   1.000
_cell.length_c   1.000
_cell.angle_alpha   90.00
_cell.angle_beta   90.00
_cell.angle_gamma   90.00
#
_symmetry.space_group_name_H-M   'P 1'
#
loop_
_entity.id
_entity.type
_entity.pdbx_description
1 polymer ?
#
loop_
_entity_poly.entity_id
_entity_poly.type
_entity_poly.pdbx_seq_one_letter_code
_entity_poly.pdbx_strand_id
1 'polypeptide(L)'
;MRTILLGPQRFMTTAGTALRSLGVEGRVATVNAGWEEREDDVAELDAVLEGRADHLRLYHRTFDVIAKDDVFAAAAMTFRDHHDALLSLYRLRLQHAMDGLYAVVRRTRDGELRASGPRAAYGAVDDAVEVVRHVDAWYSAQLKTLYAELDAAAPLDSSGVIAWHRGEIEAVLADSAALVLTGGHVGTLLRALRLFAIRIPETLPVIAWSAGAMALTERVVLFHDLGPEGANEAEVFDRGLGRVKGVVALPHARRRLRLEDKDRCAVMARRFVDQHCVLLDDGTALELTADGGLPKGARILGIDGAVHELGATPTASGKAAMS
;
A
#
# COMPACT_ATOMS: atom_id res chain seq x y z
N MET A 1 8.12 6.54 17.11
CA MET A 1 6.94 6.56 16.22
C MET A 1 6.02 5.41 16.58
N ARG A 2 4.72 5.63 16.81
CA ARG A 2 3.77 4.55 17.11
C ARG A 2 2.80 4.38 15.95
N THR A 3 2.73 3.19 15.34
CA THR A 3 1.88 2.93 14.17
C THR A 3 1.39 1.48 14.20
N ILE A 4 0.09 1.30 14.03
CA ILE A 4 -0.57 0.00 13.99
C ILE A 4 -1.20 -0.19 12.62
N LEU A 5 -0.74 -1.21 11.89
CA LEU A 5 -1.34 -1.64 10.63
C LEU A 5 -2.32 -2.78 10.93
N LEU A 6 -3.58 -2.60 10.53
CA LEU A 6 -4.62 -3.60 10.73
C LEU A 6 -4.95 -4.29 9.41
N GLY A 7 -5.43 -5.52 9.57
CA GLY A 7 -6.21 -6.18 8.55
C GLY A 7 -7.54 -5.47 8.29
N PRO A 8 -8.34 -5.99 7.36
CA PRO A 8 -9.63 -5.42 7.00
C PRO A 8 -10.62 -5.39 8.15
N GLN A 9 -11.43 -4.33 8.20
CA GLN A 9 -12.34 -4.06 9.31
C GLN A 9 -13.81 -4.43 9.05
N ARG A 10 -14.12 -5.08 7.91
CA ARG A 10 -15.51 -5.43 7.53
C ARG A 10 -16.04 -6.69 8.21
N PHE A 11 -15.22 -7.73 8.32
CA PHE A 11 -15.63 -9.03 8.86
C PHE A 11 -15.20 -9.22 10.32
N MET A 12 -14.06 -8.64 10.68
CA MET A 12 -13.52 -8.67 12.04
C MET A 12 -13.03 -7.28 12.40
N THR A 13 -13.81 -6.56 13.21
CA THR A 13 -13.50 -5.18 13.61
C THR A 13 -12.55 -5.17 14.79
N THR A 14 -11.32 -4.72 14.57
CA THR A 14 -10.24 -4.62 15.58
C THR A 14 -9.81 -3.19 15.86
N ALA A 15 -10.24 -2.22 15.06
CA ALA A 15 -9.83 -0.81 15.16
C ALA A 15 -10.11 -0.17 16.52
N GLY A 16 -11.27 -0.43 17.14
CA GLY A 16 -11.58 0.09 18.48
C GLY A 16 -10.66 -0.50 19.56
N THR A 17 -10.34 -1.79 19.46
CA THR A 17 -9.37 -2.44 20.37
C THR A 17 -7.96 -1.87 20.17
N ALA A 18 -7.54 -1.65 18.93
CA ALA A 18 -6.26 -1.01 18.62
C ALA A 18 -6.21 0.44 19.14
N LEU A 19 -7.30 1.19 19.05
CA LEU A 19 -7.36 2.54 19.62
C LEU A 19 -7.22 2.52 21.14
N ARG A 20 -7.92 1.61 21.83
CA ARG A 20 -7.77 1.46 23.29
C ARG A 20 -6.37 1.03 23.70
N SER A 21 -5.69 0.19 22.92
CA SER A 21 -4.31 -0.21 23.22
C SER A 21 -3.31 0.95 23.09
N LEU A 22 -3.66 2.01 22.36
CA LEU A 22 -2.85 3.22 22.33
C LEU A 22 -2.84 3.96 23.68
N GLY A 23 -3.89 3.80 24.50
CA GLY A 23 -4.00 4.50 25.79
C GLY A 23 -4.10 6.02 25.64
N VAL A 24 -4.62 6.49 24.51
CA VAL A 24 -4.76 7.92 24.20
C VAL A 24 -6.17 8.43 24.52
N GLU A 25 -6.20 9.52 25.27
CA GLU A 25 -7.40 10.29 25.59
C GLU A 25 -7.48 11.50 24.66
N GLY A 26 -8.69 11.82 24.17
CA GLY A 26 -8.90 12.95 23.26
C GLY A 26 -9.46 12.56 21.90
N ARG A 27 -9.54 13.57 21.02
CA ARG A 27 -10.14 13.46 19.68
C ARG A 27 -9.23 12.68 18.73
N VAL A 28 -9.83 12.01 17.75
CA VAL A 28 -9.15 11.15 16.80
C VAL A 28 -9.43 11.66 15.40
N ALA A 29 -8.44 12.25 14.73
CA ALA A 29 -8.58 12.61 13.33
C ALA A 29 -8.77 11.35 12.48
N THR A 30 -9.67 11.41 11.51
CA THR A 30 -9.90 10.32 10.56
C THR A 30 -9.71 10.79 9.12
N VAL A 31 -9.15 9.90 8.31
CA VAL A 31 -9.05 10.05 6.87
C VAL A 31 -9.70 8.85 6.21
N ASN A 32 -10.87 9.10 5.62
CA ASN A 32 -11.69 8.11 4.92
C ASN A 32 -12.02 8.51 3.48
N ALA A 33 -11.20 9.37 2.86
CA ALA A 33 -11.38 9.84 1.49
C ALA A 33 -11.44 8.73 0.42
N GLY A 34 -10.93 7.53 0.73
CA GLY A 34 -11.11 6.36 -0.12
C GLY A 34 -12.54 5.82 -0.15
N TRP A 35 -13.47 6.33 0.67
CA TRP A 35 -14.89 5.97 0.62
C TRP A 35 -15.66 6.74 -0.44
N GLU A 36 -15.01 7.74 -1.06
CA GLU A 36 -15.55 8.50 -2.18
C GLU A 36 -16.90 9.13 -1.80
N GLU A 37 -17.96 8.90 -2.57
CA GLU A 37 -19.29 9.47 -2.32
C GLU A 37 -19.87 9.06 -0.95
N ARG A 38 -19.31 8.02 -0.34
CA ARG A 38 -19.69 7.53 0.99
C ARG A 38 -18.77 8.06 2.10
N GLU A 39 -17.94 9.07 1.86
CA GLU A 39 -17.08 9.68 2.89
C GLU A 39 -17.88 10.16 4.11
N ASP A 40 -19.13 10.58 3.91
CA ASP A 40 -20.01 11.02 4.99
C ASP A 40 -20.76 9.88 5.72
N ASP A 41 -20.66 8.63 5.26
CA ASP A 41 -21.31 7.45 5.86
C ASP A 41 -20.53 6.94 7.10
N VAL A 42 -20.34 7.81 8.10
CA VAL A 42 -19.38 7.61 9.21
C VAL A 42 -19.93 6.92 10.44
N ALA A 43 -21.23 6.58 10.50
CA ALA A 43 -21.87 6.07 11.72
C ALA A 43 -21.18 4.83 12.32
N GLU A 44 -20.75 3.88 11.48
CA GLU A 44 -20.00 2.70 11.94
C GLU A 44 -18.62 3.07 12.48
N LEU A 45 -17.93 4.00 11.82
CA LEU A 45 -16.62 4.48 12.24
C LEU A 45 -16.70 5.23 13.56
N ASP A 46 -17.70 6.10 13.73
CA ASP A 46 -17.95 6.83 14.97
C ASP A 46 -18.22 5.89 16.13
N ALA A 47 -19.03 4.84 15.92
CA ALA A 47 -19.29 3.83 16.93
C ALA A 47 -17.99 3.11 17.35
N VAL A 48 -17.14 2.75 16.39
CA VAL A 48 -15.85 2.08 16.63
C VAL A 48 -14.86 2.98 17.37
N LEU A 49 -14.89 4.29 17.10
CA LEU A 49 -14.03 5.30 17.72
C LEU A 49 -14.68 5.96 18.95
N GLU A 50 -15.78 5.39 19.46
CA GLU A 50 -16.47 5.81 20.68
C GLU A 50 -16.90 7.30 20.64
N GLY A 51 -17.29 7.80 19.46
CA GLY A 51 -17.74 9.17 19.24
C GLY A 51 -16.63 10.23 19.29
N ARG A 52 -15.35 9.82 19.29
CA ARG A 52 -14.20 10.74 19.39
C ARG A 52 -13.66 11.21 18.03
N ALA A 53 -14.31 10.85 16.94
CA ALA A 53 -13.80 11.08 15.60
C ALA A 53 -13.91 12.55 15.16
N ASP A 54 -12.84 13.06 14.55
CA ASP A 54 -12.81 14.28 13.74
C ASP A 54 -12.55 13.91 12.28
N HIS A 55 -13.61 13.91 11.47
CA HIS A 55 -13.49 13.55 10.07
C HIS A 55 -12.88 14.68 9.25
N LEU A 56 -11.71 14.45 8.66
CA LEU A 56 -11.02 15.47 7.86
C LEU A 56 -11.72 15.75 6.53
N ARG A 57 -12.55 14.81 6.04
CA ARG A 57 -13.39 14.94 4.83
C ARG A 57 -12.59 15.36 3.59
N LEU A 58 -11.45 14.70 3.35
CA LEU A 58 -10.52 15.12 2.29
C LEU A 58 -11.08 14.89 0.88
N TYR A 59 -11.99 13.93 0.69
CA TYR A 59 -12.67 13.76 -0.60
C TYR A 59 -13.54 14.98 -0.89
N HIS A 60 -14.41 15.38 0.03
CA HIS A 60 -15.24 16.59 -0.11
C HIS A 60 -14.41 17.85 -0.31
N ARG A 61 -13.35 18.04 0.46
CA ARG A 61 -12.43 19.18 0.29
C ARG A 61 -11.77 19.19 -1.10
N THR A 62 -11.49 18.02 -1.68
CA THR A 62 -10.95 17.93 -3.04
C THR A 62 -11.92 18.50 -4.06
N PHE A 63 -13.23 18.22 -3.95
CA PHE A 63 -14.24 18.81 -4.83
C PHE A 63 -14.40 20.31 -4.61
N ASP A 64 -14.30 20.78 -3.37
CA ASP A 64 -14.36 22.23 -3.08
C ASP A 64 -13.20 22.97 -3.76
N VAL A 65 -12.00 22.40 -3.74
CA VAL A 65 -10.84 22.92 -4.49
C VAL A 65 -11.11 22.92 -5.99
N ILE A 66 -11.55 21.79 -6.56
CA ILE A 66 -11.83 21.68 -8.00
C ILE A 66 -12.89 22.69 -8.44
N ALA A 67 -13.89 22.97 -7.59
CA ALA A 67 -14.97 23.91 -7.91
C ALA A 67 -14.56 25.39 -7.79
N LYS A 68 -13.55 25.71 -6.98
CA LYS A 68 -13.16 27.10 -6.65
C LYS A 68 -11.83 27.53 -7.24
N ASP A 69 -11.02 26.60 -7.71
CA ASP A 69 -9.69 26.85 -8.30
C ASP A 69 -9.61 26.25 -9.71
N ASP A 70 -9.99 27.06 -10.70
CA ASP A 70 -10.00 26.65 -12.11
C ASP A 70 -8.61 26.27 -12.64
N VAL A 71 -7.56 26.92 -12.13
CA VAL A 71 -6.17 26.67 -12.54
C VAL A 71 -5.76 25.28 -12.08
N PHE A 72 -5.99 24.98 -10.79
CA PHE A 72 -5.73 23.65 -10.28
C PHE A 72 -6.62 22.59 -10.92
N ALA A 73 -7.91 22.88 -11.13
CA ALA A 73 -8.84 21.95 -11.76
C ALA A 73 -8.39 21.54 -13.17
N ALA A 74 -8.00 22.51 -14.01
CA ALA A 74 -7.47 22.25 -15.34
C ALA A 74 -6.17 21.43 -15.30
N ALA A 75 -5.22 21.82 -14.45
CA ALA A 75 -3.96 21.08 -14.30
C ALA A 75 -4.17 19.65 -13.79
N ALA A 76 -5.11 19.44 -12.86
CA ALA A 76 -5.47 18.12 -12.34
C ALA A 76 -6.16 17.24 -13.39
N MET A 77 -6.94 17.82 -14.31
CA MET A 77 -7.48 17.10 -15.47
C MET A 77 -6.37 16.64 -16.40
N THR A 78 -5.47 17.54 -16.80
CA THR A 78 -4.33 17.19 -17.66
C THR A 78 -3.43 16.13 -17.02
N PHE A 79 -3.17 16.23 -15.72
CA PHE A 79 -2.43 15.20 -14.98
C PHE A 79 -3.12 13.83 -15.07
N ARG A 80 -4.46 13.76 -14.89
CA ARG A 80 -5.19 12.48 -14.98
C ARG A 80 -5.07 11.85 -16.37
N ASP A 81 -5.27 12.64 -17.42
CA ASP A 81 -5.16 12.15 -18.80
C ASP A 81 -3.76 11.58 -19.09
N HIS A 82 -2.71 12.29 -18.66
CA HIS A 82 -1.33 11.83 -18.81
C HIS A 82 -1.01 10.61 -17.92
N HIS A 83 -1.55 10.56 -16.70
CA HIS A 83 -1.36 9.42 -15.80
C HIS A 83 -2.03 8.16 -16.35
N ASP A 84 -3.23 8.26 -16.92
CA ASP A 84 -3.94 7.15 -17.55
C ASP A 84 -3.19 6.63 -18.78
N ALA A 85 -2.65 7.53 -19.61
CA ALA A 85 -1.80 7.16 -20.75
C ALA A 85 -0.51 6.45 -20.29
N LEU A 86 0.16 6.99 -19.27
CA LEU A 86 1.36 6.38 -18.68
C LEU A 86 1.07 5.00 -18.08
N LEU A 87 -0.03 4.86 -17.35
CA LEU A 87 -0.45 3.60 -16.74
C LEU A 87 -0.75 2.54 -17.80
N SER A 88 -1.38 2.93 -18.91
CA SER A 88 -1.65 2.03 -20.04
C SER A 88 -0.35 1.50 -20.66
N LEU A 89 0.66 2.36 -20.86
CA LEU A 89 1.97 1.95 -21.35
C LEU A 89 2.72 1.06 -20.35
N TYR A 90 2.64 1.38 -19.06
CA TYR A 90 3.24 0.58 -18.00
C TYR A 90 2.63 -0.82 -17.95
N ARG A 91 1.30 -0.95 -17.95
CA ARG A 91 0.61 -2.25 -17.94
C ARG A 91 1.01 -3.11 -19.15
N LEU A 92 1.08 -2.52 -20.34
CA LEU A 92 1.53 -3.24 -21.54
C LEU A 92 2.96 -3.78 -21.37
N ARG A 93 3.89 -2.95 -20.91
CA ARG A 93 5.29 -3.37 -20.67
C ARG A 93 5.41 -4.41 -19.56
N LEU A 94 4.65 -4.23 -18.48
CA LEU A 94 4.62 -5.12 -17.34
C LEU A 94 4.12 -6.50 -17.77
N GLN A 95 3.02 -6.56 -18.54
CA GLN A 95 2.46 -7.83 -19.03
C GLN A 95 3.52 -8.64 -19.78
N HIS A 96 4.21 -8.04 -20.76
CA HIS A 96 5.24 -8.73 -21.52
C HIS A 96 6.44 -9.16 -20.68
N ALA A 97 6.87 -8.34 -19.72
CA ALA A 97 7.97 -8.69 -18.81
C ALA A 97 7.58 -9.88 -17.91
N MET A 98 6.36 -9.88 -17.38
CA MET A 98 5.82 -10.95 -16.54
C MET A 98 5.62 -12.24 -17.32
N ASP A 99 5.10 -12.18 -18.55
CA ASP A 99 4.95 -13.35 -19.42
C ASP A 99 6.30 -14.02 -19.69
N GLY A 100 7.34 -13.22 -19.97
CA GLY A 100 8.71 -13.69 -20.14
C GLY A 100 9.26 -14.34 -18.86
N LEU A 101 9.08 -13.68 -17.70
CA LEU A 101 9.49 -14.21 -16.41
C LEU A 101 8.83 -15.56 -16.11
N TYR A 102 7.50 -15.67 -16.25
CA TYR A 102 6.80 -16.93 -16.01
C TYR A 102 7.19 -18.03 -17.01
N ALA A 103 7.53 -17.68 -18.26
CA ALA A 103 8.08 -18.64 -19.20
C ALA A 103 9.41 -19.23 -18.72
N VAL A 104 10.32 -18.39 -18.19
CA VAL A 104 11.59 -18.83 -17.60
C VAL A 104 11.37 -19.69 -16.36
N VAL A 105 10.45 -19.29 -15.48
CA VAL A 105 10.09 -20.06 -14.26
C VAL A 105 9.58 -21.44 -14.63
N ARG A 106 8.61 -21.55 -15.56
CA ARG A 106 8.08 -22.84 -16.03
C ARG A 106 9.19 -23.73 -16.59
N ARG A 107 10.03 -23.20 -17.48
CA ARG A 107 11.15 -23.93 -18.10
C ARG A 107 12.19 -24.42 -17.10
N THR A 108 12.43 -23.63 -16.05
CA THR A 108 13.35 -23.97 -14.96
C THR A 108 12.80 -25.08 -14.08
N ARG A 109 11.51 -25.01 -13.73
CA ARG A 109 10.82 -26.01 -12.90
C ARG A 109 10.70 -27.37 -13.60
N ASP A 110 10.40 -27.37 -14.89
CA ASP A 110 10.17 -28.59 -15.68
C ASP A 110 11.47 -29.36 -15.99
N GLY A 111 12.62 -28.90 -15.49
CA GLY A 111 13.86 -29.69 -15.40
C GLY A 111 14.67 -29.78 -16.70
N GLU A 112 14.28 -29.07 -17.76
CA GLU A 112 15.04 -29.05 -19.03
C GLU A 112 16.40 -28.35 -18.93
N LEU A 113 16.74 -27.75 -17.77
CA LEU A 113 18.06 -27.20 -17.44
C LEU A 113 18.96 -28.18 -16.64
N ARG A 114 18.56 -29.45 -16.46
CA ARG A 114 19.40 -30.50 -15.85
C ARG A 114 20.75 -30.70 -16.56
N ALA A 115 20.91 -30.22 -17.79
CA ALA A 115 22.18 -30.23 -18.53
C ALA A 115 23.12 -29.04 -18.18
N SER A 116 22.60 -27.90 -17.70
CA SER A 116 23.37 -26.66 -17.48
C SER A 116 23.62 -26.32 -16.00
N GLY A 117 23.12 -27.14 -15.07
CA GLY A 117 23.33 -27.04 -13.63
C GLY A 117 22.41 -26.02 -12.91
N PRO A 118 22.17 -26.19 -11.59
CA PRO A 118 21.19 -25.38 -10.84
C PRO A 118 21.47 -23.87 -10.88
N ARG A 119 22.75 -23.47 -10.89
CA ARG A 119 23.19 -22.08 -10.79
C ARG A 119 22.80 -21.22 -11.99
N ALA A 120 22.86 -21.78 -13.20
CA ALA A 120 22.47 -21.07 -14.43
C ALA A 120 20.95 -20.83 -14.48
N ALA A 121 20.17 -21.77 -13.95
CA ALA A 121 18.71 -21.67 -13.89
C ALA A 121 18.23 -20.62 -12.87
N TYR A 122 18.85 -20.55 -11.69
CA TYR A 122 18.57 -19.49 -10.71
C TYR A 122 18.93 -18.10 -11.23
N GLY A 123 20.09 -17.95 -11.91
CA GLY A 123 20.48 -16.69 -12.52
C GLY A 123 19.47 -16.18 -13.56
N ALA A 124 18.91 -17.07 -14.39
CA ALA A 124 17.93 -16.67 -15.40
C ALA A 124 16.61 -16.14 -14.81
N VAL A 125 16.12 -16.72 -13.71
CA VAL A 125 14.93 -16.21 -13.02
C VAL A 125 15.20 -14.86 -12.38
N ASP A 126 16.33 -14.69 -11.71
CA ASP A 126 16.69 -13.43 -11.06
C ASP A 126 16.90 -12.32 -12.10
N ASP A 127 17.57 -12.60 -13.22
CA ASP A 127 17.71 -11.66 -14.34
C ASP A 127 16.35 -11.25 -14.93
N ALA A 128 15.41 -12.20 -15.07
CA ALA A 128 14.06 -11.90 -15.53
C ALA A 128 13.25 -11.07 -14.51
N VAL A 129 13.47 -11.27 -13.21
CA VAL A 129 12.89 -10.40 -12.16
C VAL A 129 13.46 -8.98 -12.26
N GLU A 130 14.75 -8.81 -12.56
CA GLU A 130 15.35 -7.48 -12.77
C GLU A 130 14.71 -6.73 -13.95
N VAL A 131 14.32 -7.44 -15.02
CA VAL A 131 13.58 -6.82 -16.13
C VAL A 131 12.24 -6.24 -15.66
N VAL A 132 11.51 -6.97 -14.82
CA VAL A 132 10.24 -6.49 -14.24
C VAL A 132 10.49 -5.26 -13.35
N ARG A 133 11.50 -5.33 -12.47
CA ARG A 133 11.88 -4.19 -11.61
C ARG A 133 12.28 -2.96 -12.41
N HIS A 134 12.94 -3.16 -13.56
CA HIS A 134 13.29 -2.05 -14.45
C HIS A 134 12.05 -1.37 -15.04
N VAL A 135 11.00 -2.13 -15.38
CA VAL A 135 9.71 -1.58 -15.82
C VAL A 135 9.06 -0.76 -14.70
N ASP A 136 9.07 -1.26 -13.47
CA ASP A 136 8.54 -0.55 -12.30
C ASP A 136 9.30 0.75 -12.00
N ALA A 137 10.63 0.70 -12.06
CA ALA A 137 11.49 1.85 -11.83
C ALA A 137 11.28 2.94 -12.89
N TRP A 138 11.14 2.54 -14.16
CA TRP A 138 10.78 3.45 -15.24
C TRP A 138 9.43 4.13 -14.97
N TYR A 139 8.39 3.36 -14.66
CA TYR A 139 7.07 3.91 -14.37
C TYR A 139 7.10 4.90 -13.20
N SER A 140 7.76 4.51 -12.11
CA SER A 140 7.92 5.36 -10.91
C SER A 140 8.65 6.67 -11.23
N ALA A 141 9.67 6.62 -12.09
CA ALA A 141 10.39 7.82 -12.54
C ALA A 141 9.51 8.73 -13.41
N GLN A 142 8.74 8.17 -14.35
CA GLN A 142 7.81 8.95 -15.18
C GLN A 142 6.68 9.58 -14.36
N LEU A 143 6.11 8.83 -13.41
CA LEU A 143 5.07 9.34 -12.53
C LEU A 143 5.59 10.49 -11.65
N LYS A 144 6.85 10.41 -11.18
CA LYS A 144 7.50 11.52 -10.48
C LYS A 144 7.59 12.78 -11.35
N THR A 145 7.91 12.63 -12.63
CA THR A 145 7.92 13.76 -13.59
C THR A 145 6.53 14.35 -13.76
N LEU A 146 5.49 13.53 -13.95
CA LEU A 146 4.10 14.02 -14.04
C LEU A 146 3.67 14.81 -12.80
N TYR A 147 4.07 14.38 -11.60
CA TYR A 147 3.79 15.15 -10.39
C TYR A 147 4.53 16.49 -10.35
N ALA A 148 5.76 16.56 -10.86
CA ALA A 148 6.51 17.81 -10.94
C ALA A 148 5.90 18.76 -11.99
N GLU A 149 5.37 18.23 -13.10
CA GLU A 149 4.63 19.01 -14.09
C GLU A 149 3.33 19.58 -13.52
N LEU A 150 2.58 18.79 -12.74
CA LEU A 150 1.39 19.27 -12.03
C LEU A 150 1.74 20.41 -11.05
N ASP A 151 2.79 20.23 -10.25
CA ASP A 151 3.24 21.25 -9.30
C ASP A 151 3.74 22.52 -10.00
N ALA A 152 4.40 22.40 -11.16
CA ALA A 152 4.83 23.55 -11.95
C ALA A 152 3.63 24.29 -12.60
N ALA A 153 2.60 23.56 -13.05
CA ALA A 153 1.43 24.13 -13.69
C ALA A 153 0.45 24.77 -12.69
N ALA A 154 0.30 24.17 -11.52
CA ALA A 154 -0.56 24.65 -10.43
C ALA A 154 0.14 24.44 -9.07
N PRO A 155 1.11 25.30 -8.71
CA PRO A 155 1.80 25.20 -7.43
C PRO A 155 0.79 25.26 -6.28
N LEU A 156 0.85 24.28 -5.38
CA LEU A 156 -0.17 24.16 -4.32
C LEU A 156 -0.19 25.38 -3.38
N ASP A 157 0.95 26.04 -3.22
CA ASP A 157 1.09 27.25 -2.38
C ASP A 157 0.58 28.53 -3.06
N SER A 158 0.24 28.48 -4.35
CA SER A 158 -0.36 29.60 -5.08
C SER A 158 -1.89 29.68 -4.91
N SER A 159 -2.52 28.61 -4.42
CA SER A 159 -3.97 28.53 -4.25
C SER A 159 -4.41 28.90 -2.84
N GLY A 160 -5.18 29.99 -2.71
CA GLY A 160 -5.78 30.40 -1.44
C GLY A 160 -6.78 29.37 -0.88
N VAL A 161 -7.48 28.63 -1.75
CA VAL A 161 -8.47 27.61 -1.35
C VAL A 161 -7.77 26.38 -0.77
N ILE A 162 -6.72 25.90 -1.44
CA ILE A 162 -5.90 24.78 -0.94
C ILE A 162 -5.23 25.19 0.37
N ALA A 163 -4.64 26.38 0.44
CA ALA A 163 -4.00 26.89 1.65
C ALA A 163 -4.98 26.97 2.83
N TRP A 164 -6.20 27.45 2.60
CA TRP A 164 -7.25 27.50 3.63
C TRP A 164 -7.59 26.11 4.17
N HIS A 165 -7.88 25.14 3.30
CA HIS A 165 -8.16 23.78 3.75
C HIS A 165 -6.98 23.13 4.48
N ARG A 166 -5.75 23.35 4.02
CA ARG A 166 -4.54 22.86 4.69
C ARG A 166 -4.43 23.40 6.11
N GLY A 167 -4.72 24.68 6.32
CA GLY A 167 -4.74 25.29 7.66
C GLY A 167 -5.77 24.66 8.59
N GLU A 168 -6.99 24.41 8.11
CA GLU A 168 -8.02 23.73 8.91
C GLU A 168 -7.62 22.29 9.26
N ILE A 169 -7.06 21.55 8.30
CA ILE A 169 -6.62 20.17 8.52
C ILE A 169 -5.45 20.13 9.52
N GLU A 170 -4.49 21.06 9.40
CA GLU A 170 -3.36 21.16 10.32
C GLU A 170 -3.83 21.46 11.75
N ALA A 171 -4.82 22.33 11.92
CA ALA A 171 -5.42 22.61 13.23
C ALA A 171 -6.05 21.36 13.85
N VAL A 172 -6.86 20.61 13.08
CA VAL A 172 -7.47 19.36 13.57
C VAL A 172 -6.39 18.33 13.93
N LEU A 173 -5.35 18.16 13.11
CA LEU A 173 -4.27 17.22 13.38
C LEU A 173 -3.44 17.62 14.61
N ALA A 174 -3.26 18.91 14.86
CA ALA A 174 -2.53 19.43 16.02
C ALA A 174 -3.25 19.12 17.34
N ASP A 175 -4.58 19.17 17.34
CA ASP A 175 -5.44 18.90 18.52
C ASP A 175 -5.80 17.41 18.68
N SER A 176 -5.37 16.55 17.74
CA SER A 176 -5.70 15.13 17.73
C SER A 176 -4.77 14.30 18.60
N ALA A 177 -5.34 13.36 19.35
CA ALA A 177 -4.60 12.39 20.16
C ALA A 177 -4.12 11.17 19.35
N ALA A 178 -4.75 10.89 18.21
CA ALA A 178 -4.35 9.88 17.24
C ALA A 178 -4.92 10.19 15.85
N LEU A 179 -4.37 9.52 14.83
CA LEU A 179 -4.84 9.58 13.46
C LEU A 179 -5.26 8.19 12.97
N VAL A 180 -6.41 8.10 12.30
CA VAL A 180 -6.94 6.87 11.70
C VAL A 180 -7.02 7.03 10.18
N LEU A 181 -6.38 6.14 9.41
CA LEU A 181 -6.52 6.06 7.94
C LEU A 181 -7.28 4.80 7.56
N THR A 182 -8.46 4.97 6.97
CA THR A 182 -9.33 3.84 6.65
C THR A 182 -8.99 3.15 5.34
N GLY A 183 -9.62 2.01 5.09
CA GLY A 183 -9.69 1.39 3.77
C GLY A 183 -10.52 2.21 2.77
N GLY A 184 -10.62 1.71 1.53
CA GLY A 184 -11.32 2.36 0.43
C GLY A 184 -10.54 2.27 -0.88
N HIS A 185 -10.83 3.16 -1.82
CA HIS A 185 -10.06 3.35 -3.04
C HIS A 185 -8.73 4.05 -2.76
N VAL A 186 -7.60 3.34 -2.90
CA VAL A 186 -6.27 3.86 -2.55
C VAL A 186 -5.82 5.03 -3.45
N GLY A 187 -6.18 5.03 -4.73
CA GLY A 187 -5.87 6.14 -5.64
C GLY A 187 -6.50 7.47 -5.21
N THR A 188 -7.80 7.48 -4.91
CA THR A 188 -8.50 8.64 -4.37
C THR A 188 -7.91 9.10 -3.03
N LEU A 189 -7.65 8.16 -2.12
CA LEU A 189 -6.98 8.46 -0.85
C LEU A 189 -5.63 9.17 -1.05
N LEU A 190 -4.74 8.61 -1.89
CA LEU A 190 -3.42 9.19 -2.15
C LEU A 190 -3.50 10.57 -2.81
N ARG A 191 -4.40 10.76 -3.78
CA ARG A 191 -4.61 12.07 -4.42
C ARG A 191 -5.02 13.12 -3.39
N ALA A 192 -5.97 12.79 -2.52
CA ALA A 192 -6.41 13.71 -1.46
C ALA A 192 -5.29 14.02 -0.45
N LEU A 193 -4.56 12.99 0.00
CA LEU A 193 -3.41 13.16 0.91
C LEU A 193 -2.33 14.07 0.31
N ARG A 194 -2.06 13.95 -0.99
CA ARG A 194 -1.08 14.78 -1.71
C ARG A 194 -1.56 16.22 -1.89
N LEU A 195 -2.80 16.40 -2.34
CA LEU A 195 -3.39 17.73 -2.54
C LEU A 195 -3.28 18.58 -1.27
N PHE A 196 -3.67 18.00 -0.14
CA PHE A 196 -3.59 18.70 1.16
C PHE A 196 -2.24 18.56 1.86
N ALA A 197 -1.23 17.96 1.20
CA ALA A 197 0.12 17.76 1.73
C ALA A 197 0.12 17.29 3.20
N ILE A 198 -0.66 16.25 3.50
CA ILE A 198 -0.86 15.78 4.87
C ILE A 198 0.48 15.38 5.50
N ARG A 199 0.88 16.12 6.53
CA ARG A 199 2.06 15.82 7.35
C ARG A 199 1.61 15.16 8.63
N ILE A 200 2.09 13.94 8.89
CA ILE A 200 1.78 13.21 10.11
C ILE A 200 2.97 13.31 11.06
N PRO A 201 2.86 13.99 12.21
CA PRO A 201 3.94 14.05 13.19
C PRO A 201 4.40 12.64 13.61
N GLU A 202 5.69 12.45 13.85
CA GLU A 202 6.22 11.15 14.30
C GLU A 202 5.67 10.73 15.67
N THR A 203 5.34 11.73 16.51
CA THR A 203 4.77 11.57 17.85
C THR A 203 3.29 11.20 17.82
N LEU A 204 2.55 11.60 16.78
CA LEU A 204 1.12 11.30 16.66
C LEU A 204 0.92 9.80 16.36
N PRO A 205 0.26 9.03 17.23
CA PRO A 205 -0.01 7.62 16.97
C PRO A 205 -0.93 7.44 15.77
N VAL A 206 -0.67 6.44 14.94
CA VAL A 206 -1.46 6.18 13.73
C VAL A 206 -2.00 4.76 13.72
N ILE A 207 -3.27 4.61 13.36
CA ILE A 207 -3.89 3.32 13.04
C ILE A 207 -4.31 3.36 11.57
N ALA A 208 -4.00 2.32 10.81
CA ALA A 208 -4.40 2.27 9.41
C ALA A 208 -4.76 0.86 8.95
N TRP A 209 -5.71 0.73 8.03
CA TRP A 209 -6.08 -0.55 7.43
C TRP A 209 -6.33 -0.45 5.94
N SER A 210 -6.21 -1.59 5.26
CA SER A 210 -6.47 -1.70 3.81
C SER A 210 -5.73 -0.61 3.02
N ALA A 211 -6.44 0.25 2.28
CA ALA A 211 -5.85 1.35 1.52
C ALA A 211 -5.05 2.34 2.40
N GLY A 212 -5.52 2.63 3.63
CA GLY A 212 -4.77 3.45 4.59
C GLY A 212 -3.43 2.82 4.96
N ALA A 213 -3.40 1.51 5.20
CA ALA A 213 -2.14 0.81 5.50
C ALA A 213 -1.18 0.86 4.32
N MET A 214 -1.67 0.69 3.09
CA MET A 214 -0.89 0.86 1.86
C MET A 214 -0.40 2.31 1.71
N ALA A 215 -1.24 3.31 1.99
CA ALA A 215 -0.87 4.71 1.86
C ALA A 215 0.23 5.13 2.85
N LEU A 216 0.40 4.44 3.98
CA LEU A 216 1.48 4.73 4.93
C LEU A 216 2.84 4.17 4.53
N THR A 217 2.91 3.20 3.61
CA THR A 217 4.17 2.59 3.19
C THR A 217 4.92 3.46 2.18
N GLU A 218 6.16 3.10 1.83
CA GLU A 218 6.94 3.80 0.79
C GLU A 218 6.35 3.55 -0.60
N ARG A 219 5.83 2.35 -0.85
CA ARG A 219 5.33 1.89 -2.15
C ARG A 219 3.93 1.30 -2.00
N VAL A 220 3.05 1.68 -2.92
CA VAL A 220 1.70 1.15 -3.03
C VAL A 220 1.64 0.19 -4.22
N VAL A 221 1.29 -1.07 -3.93
CA VAL A 221 1.17 -2.13 -4.93
C VAL A 221 -0.29 -2.58 -5.00
N LEU A 222 -0.89 -2.57 -6.17
CA LEU A 222 -2.21 -3.14 -6.43
C LEU A 222 -2.05 -4.60 -6.84
N PHE A 223 -2.90 -5.47 -6.31
CA PHE A 223 -2.82 -6.90 -6.58
C PHE A 223 -4.21 -7.53 -6.44
N HIS A 224 -4.57 -8.41 -7.37
CA HIS A 224 -5.76 -9.23 -7.27
C HIS A 224 -5.69 -10.43 -8.23
N ASP A 225 -5.20 -11.57 -7.75
CA ASP A 225 -5.08 -12.84 -8.51
C ASP A 225 -6.42 -13.57 -8.72
N LEU A 226 -7.41 -13.16 -7.92
CA LEU A 226 -8.75 -13.74 -7.84
C LEU A 226 -9.82 -12.72 -8.25
N GLY A 227 -9.44 -11.73 -9.06
CA GLY A 227 -10.36 -10.70 -9.55
C GLY A 227 -11.38 -11.25 -10.54
N PRO A 228 -12.48 -10.52 -10.81
CA PRO A 228 -13.53 -10.96 -11.74
C PRO A 228 -13.02 -11.14 -13.18
N GLU A 229 -11.98 -10.41 -13.57
CA GLU A 229 -11.34 -10.51 -14.90
C GLU A 229 -10.24 -11.59 -14.96
N GLY A 230 -10.03 -12.34 -13.87
CA GLY A 230 -8.96 -13.33 -13.74
C GLY A 230 -7.77 -12.81 -12.93
N ALA A 231 -6.62 -13.48 -13.08
CA ALA A 231 -5.41 -13.11 -12.37
C ALA A 231 -4.74 -11.92 -13.06
N ASN A 232 -4.72 -10.78 -12.38
CA ASN A 232 -3.98 -9.59 -12.84
C ASN A 232 -2.60 -9.56 -12.18
N GLU A 233 -1.58 -9.20 -12.96
CA GLU A 233 -0.24 -8.99 -12.40
C GLU A 233 -0.25 -7.85 -11.39
N ALA A 234 0.56 -7.99 -10.34
CA ALA A 234 0.65 -6.93 -9.34
C ALA A 234 1.26 -5.67 -9.97
N GLU A 235 0.70 -4.51 -9.65
CA GLU A 235 1.09 -3.22 -10.24
C GLU A 235 1.68 -2.32 -9.16
N VAL A 236 2.90 -1.83 -9.34
CA VAL A 236 3.34 -0.61 -8.65
C VAL A 236 2.44 0.52 -9.10
N PHE A 237 1.66 1.08 -8.17
CA PHE A 237 0.69 2.12 -8.47
C PHE A 237 1.24 3.51 -8.21
N ASP A 238 1.84 3.73 -7.04
CA ASP A 238 2.42 5.02 -6.65
C ASP A 238 3.30 4.86 -5.39
N ARG A 239 3.93 5.94 -4.95
CA ARG A 239 4.56 6.05 -3.61
C ARG A 239 3.52 6.43 -2.55
N GLY A 240 3.62 5.83 -1.36
CA GLY A 240 2.81 6.27 -0.22
C GLY A 240 3.45 7.46 0.51
N LEU A 241 3.08 7.64 1.78
CA LEU A 241 3.62 8.66 2.67
C LEU A 241 5.00 8.30 3.24
N GLY A 242 5.42 7.03 3.13
CA GLY A 242 6.74 6.58 3.61
C GLY A 242 6.92 6.63 5.13
N ARG A 243 5.82 6.67 5.90
CA ARG A 243 5.85 6.57 7.36
C ARG A 243 6.31 5.19 7.81
N VAL A 244 5.84 4.15 7.11
CA VAL A 244 6.25 2.76 7.32
C VAL A 244 7.24 2.38 6.22
N LYS A 245 8.49 2.12 6.60
CA LYS A 245 9.57 1.81 5.67
C LYS A 245 9.81 0.32 5.56
N GLY A 246 10.35 -0.12 4.42
CA GLY A 246 10.72 -1.52 4.24
C GLY A 246 9.54 -2.48 4.15
N VAL A 247 8.33 -1.99 3.85
CA VAL A 247 7.09 -2.79 3.82
C VAL A 247 6.31 -2.53 2.54
N VAL A 248 5.86 -3.61 1.89
CA VAL A 248 4.75 -3.62 0.94
C VAL A 248 3.54 -4.21 1.67
N ALA A 249 2.53 -3.38 1.97
CA ALA A 249 1.34 -3.83 2.67
C ALA A 249 0.39 -4.58 1.73
N LEU A 250 0.04 -5.83 2.08
CA LEU A 250 -0.85 -6.70 1.31
C LEU A 250 -2.15 -6.98 2.09
N PRO A 251 -3.10 -6.02 2.11
CA PRO A 251 -4.37 -6.23 2.78
C PRO A 251 -5.26 -7.26 2.07
N HIS A 252 -6.03 -8.02 2.84
CA HIS A 252 -6.86 -9.13 2.35
C HIS A 252 -6.07 -10.19 1.56
N ALA A 253 -4.81 -10.44 1.91
CA ALA A 253 -3.93 -11.32 1.15
C ALA A 253 -4.56 -12.68 0.81
N ARG A 254 -5.16 -13.38 1.78
CA ARG A 254 -5.84 -14.69 1.58
C ARG A 254 -7.00 -14.66 0.61
N ARG A 255 -7.61 -13.49 0.38
CA ARG A 255 -8.77 -13.32 -0.53
C ARG A 255 -8.35 -12.76 -1.88
N ARG A 256 -7.14 -12.23 -2.01
CA ARG A 256 -6.66 -11.51 -3.20
C ARG A 256 -5.47 -12.17 -3.88
N LEU A 257 -4.71 -13.00 -3.17
CA LEU A 257 -3.54 -13.69 -3.68
C LEU A 257 -3.77 -15.20 -3.71
N ARG A 258 -3.23 -15.87 -4.72
CA ARG A 258 -3.14 -17.34 -4.78
C ARG A 258 -1.96 -17.81 -3.95
N LEU A 259 -2.12 -17.81 -2.63
CA LEU A 259 -1.04 -18.14 -1.68
C LEU A 259 -0.53 -19.58 -1.81
N GLU A 260 -1.30 -20.46 -2.45
CA GLU A 260 -0.93 -21.82 -2.81
C GLU A 260 -0.03 -21.92 -4.05
N ASP A 261 -0.04 -20.89 -4.91
CA ASP A 261 0.84 -20.80 -6.08
C ASP A 261 2.20 -20.25 -5.66
N LYS A 262 3.10 -21.17 -5.27
CA LYS A 262 4.44 -20.84 -4.79
C LYS A 262 5.28 -20.11 -5.84
N ASP A 263 5.11 -20.40 -7.12
CA ASP A 263 5.90 -19.75 -8.18
C ASP A 263 5.50 -18.28 -8.31
N ARG A 264 4.19 -18.00 -8.35
CA ARG A 264 3.66 -16.64 -8.37
C ARG A 264 4.04 -15.86 -7.11
N CYS A 265 3.93 -16.50 -5.95
CA CYS A 265 4.32 -15.90 -4.69
C CYS A 265 5.83 -15.62 -4.61
N ALA A 266 6.67 -16.53 -5.09
CA ALA A 266 8.11 -16.34 -5.14
C ALA A 266 8.48 -15.19 -6.08
N VAL A 267 7.82 -15.06 -7.23
CA VAL A 267 7.98 -13.92 -8.14
C VAL A 267 7.62 -12.60 -7.45
N MET A 268 6.48 -12.52 -6.74
CA MET A 268 6.09 -11.33 -5.98
C MET A 268 7.14 -10.96 -4.92
N ALA A 269 7.56 -11.92 -4.10
CA ALA A 269 8.54 -11.69 -3.04
C ALA A 269 9.91 -11.32 -3.60
N ARG A 270 10.36 -11.97 -4.68
CA ARG A 270 11.59 -11.61 -5.38
C ARG A 270 11.49 -10.23 -5.99
N ARG A 271 10.40 -9.86 -6.66
CA ARG A 271 10.24 -8.53 -7.27
C ARG A 271 10.44 -7.40 -6.26
N PHE A 272 9.95 -7.56 -5.04
CA PHE A 272 10.01 -6.54 -3.97
C PHE A 272 11.02 -6.87 -2.86
N VAL A 273 12.11 -7.59 -3.15
CA VAL A 273 13.07 -8.07 -2.11
C VAL A 273 13.68 -6.97 -1.25
N ASP A 274 13.67 -5.72 -1.70
CA ASP A 274 14.11 -4.55 -0.95
C ASP A 274 13.18 -4.23 0.25
N GLN A 275 12.00 -4.83 0.28
CA GLN A 275 10.96 -4.63 1.26
C GLN A 275 10.31 -5.98 1.67
N HIS A 276 9.64 -5.99 2.81
CA HIS A 276 8.83 -7.14 3.22
C HIS A 276 7.42 -7.03 2.65
N CYS A 277 7.01 -8.02 1.86
CA CYS A 277 5.63 -8.24 1.47
C CYS A 277 4.82 -8.75 2.67
N VAL A 278 4.13 -7.86 3.38
CA VAL A 278 3.44 -8.15 4.65
C VAL A 278 1.97 -8.44 4.42
N LEU A 279 1.50 -9.61 4.89
CA LEU A 279 0.11 -10.04 4.76
C LEU A 279 -0.74 -9.45 5.90
N LEU A 280 -1.72 -8.62 5.54
CA LEU A 280 -2.68 -8.02 6.48
C LEU A 280 -4.06 -8.64 6.25
N ASP A 281 -4.28 -9.85 6.76
CA ASP A 281 -5.54 -10.59 6.67
C ASP A 281 -6.53 -10.17 7.77
N ASP A 282 -7.79 -10.62 7.68
CA ASP A 282 -8.83 -10.36 8.69
C ASP A 282 -8.33 -10.68 10.11
N GLY A 283 -8.57 -9.76 11.05
CA GLY A 283 -8.13 -9.90 12.45
C GLY A 283 -6.66 -9.57 12.71
N THR A 284 -5.84 -9.33 11.67
CA THR A 284 -4.43 -8.92 11.85
C THR A 284 -4.37 -7.56 12.54
N ALA A 285 -3.50 -7.44 13.55
CA ALA A 285 -3.12 -6.17 14.15
C ALA A 285 -1.60 -6.16 14.36
N LEU A 286 -0.91 -5.29 13.61
CA LEU A 286 0.54 -5.25 13.53
C LEU A 286 1.03 -3.90 14.04
N GLU A 287 1.42 -3.85 15.32
CA GLU A 287 2.08 -2.68 15.89
C GLU A 287 3.57 -2.71 15.55
N LEU A 288 4.06 -1.67 14.88
CA LEU A 288 5.48 -1.56 14.56
C LEU A 288 6.33 -1.41 15.82
N THR A 289 7.56 -1.88 15.77
CA THR A 289 8.52 -1.72 16.86
C THR A 289 8.90 -0.24 17.04
N ALA A 290 9.54 0.10 18.17
CA ALA A 290 9.88 1.49 18.49
C ALA A 290 10.79 2.16 17.45
N ASP A 291 11.64 1.36 16.78
CA ASP A 291 12.53 1.73 15.68
C ASP A 291 11.84 1.69 14.29
N GLY A 292 10.54 1.40 14.23
CA GLY A 292 9.73 1.37 13.01
C GLY A 292 9.81 0.08 12.21
N GLY A 293 10.44 -0.97 12.77
CA GLY A 293 10.54 -2.30 12.18
C GLY A 293 9.28 -3.16 12.34
N LEU A 294 9.28 -4.30 11.68
CA LEU A 294 8.22 -5.31 11.82
C LEU A 294 8.38 -6.10 13.12
N PRO A 295 7.29 -6.32 13.89
CA PRO A 295 7.34 -7.13 15.10
C PRO A 295 7.51 -8.61 14.79
N LYS A 296 7.91 -9.40 15.80
CA LYS A 296 7.91 -10.87 15.72
C LYS A 296 6.49 -11.39 15.47
N GLY A 297 6.37 -12.45 14.68
CA GLY A 297 5.08 -13.02 14.27
C GLY A 297 4.44 -12.31 13.06
N ALA A 298 5.05 -11.24 12.55
CA ALA A 298 4.58 -10.61 11.30
C ALA A 298 4.59 -11.64 10.16
N ARG A 299 3.46 -11.81 9.48
CA ARG A 299 3.34 -12.73 8.35
C ARG A 299 3.85 -12.07 7.08
N ILE A 300 4.88 -12.65 6.48
CA ILE A 300 5.55 -12.12 5.29
C ILE A 300 5.60 -13.17 4.17
N LEU A 301 5.63 -12.72 2.92
CA LEU A 301 5.88 -13.58 1.77
C LEU A 301 7.39 -13.76 1.56
N GLY A 302 7.85 -15.02 1.58
CA GLY A 302 9.24 -15.38 1.35
C GLY A 302 9.59 -15.52 -0.13
N ILE A 303 10.88 -15.41 -0.45
CA ILE A 303 11.42 -15.61 -1.81
C ILE A 303 11.30 -17.06 -2.33
N ASP A 304 10.93 -17.99 -1.45
CA ASP A 304 10.55 -19.37 -1.74
C ASP A 304 9.05 -19.51 -2.08
N GLY A 305 8.30 -18.41 -2.04
CA GLY A 305 6.87 -18.34 -2.30
C GLY A 305 6.00 -18.81 -1.13
N ALA A 306 6.58 -19.14 0.02
CA ALA A 306 5.83 -19.53 1.21
C ALA A 306 5.54 -18.32 2.11
N VAL A 307 4.52 -18.44 2.95
CA VAL A 307 4.25 -17.47 4.01
C VAL A 307 5.07 -17.85 5.24
N HIS A 308 5.86 -16.91 5.74
CA HIS A 308 6.68 -17.07 6.95
C HIS A 308 6.21 -16.13 8.05
N GLU A 309 6.55 -16.48 9.29
CA GLU A 309 6.41 -15.59 10.43
C GLU A 309 7.78 -15.04 10.84
N LEU A 310 7.90 -13.72 10.89
CA LEU A 310 9.15 -13.06 11.23
C LEU A 310 9.59 -13.43 12.66
N GLY A 311 10.83 -13.90 12.81
CA GLY A 311 11.38 -14.28 14.11
C GLY A 311 10.84 -15.60 14.69
N ALA A 312 10.09 -16.38 13.90
CA ALA A 312 9.83 -17.77 14.23
C ALA A 312 11.13 -18.57 14.10
N THR A 313 11.59 -19.19 15.19
CA THR A 313 12.67 -20.19 15.13
C THR A 313 12.13 -21.38 14.34
N PRO A 314 12.83 -21.91 13.31
CA PRO A 314 12.36 -23.09 12.60
C PRO A 314 12.12 -24.20 13.62
N THR A 315 10.87 -24.64 13.74
CA THR A 315 10.51 -25.74 14.61
C THR A 315 11.22 -26.99 14.09
N ALA A 316 12.20 -27.45 14.85
CA ALA A 316 12.81 -28.77 14.64
C ALA A 316 11.76 -29.85 14.99
N SER A 317 10.89 -30.16 14.03
CA SER A 317 10.03 -31.34 14.01
C SER A 317 10.38 -32.14 12.76
N GLY A 318 10.91 -33.36 12.78
CA GLY A 318 11.28 -34.26 13.86
C GLY A 318 11.96 -35.49 13.23
N LYS A 319 13.08 -35.89 13.85
CA LYS A 319 13.74 -37.21 13.89
C LYS A 319 13.50 -38.26 12.78
N ALA A 320 14.62 -38.62 12.15
CA ALA A 320 15.15 -39.99 12.01
C ALA A 320 14.16 -41.12 11.69
N ALA A 321 14.23 -41.58 10.44
CA ALA A 321 14.01 -42.98 10.08
C ALA A 321 15.24 -43.49 9.30
N MET A 322 16.30 -43.81 10.05
CA MET A 322 17.21 -44.89 9.66
C MET A 322 17.01 -45.99 10.70
N SER A 323 16.25 -47.01 10.30
CA SER A 323 16.49 -48.40 10.66
C SER A 323 16.39 -49.21 9.39
#